data_AF-A0A961VGQ6-F1
#
_entry.id   AF-A0A961VGQ6-F1
#
_cell.length_a   1.000
_cell.length_b   1.000
_cell.length_c   1.000
_cell.angle_alpha   90.00
_cell.angle_beta   90.00
_cell.angle_gamma   90.00
#
_symmetry.space_group_name_H-M   'P 1'
#
loop_
_entity.id
_entity.type
_entity.pdbx_description
1 polymer ?
#
loop_
_entity_poly.entity_id
_entity_poly.type
_entity_poly.pdbx_seq_one_letter_code
_entity_poly.pdbx_strand_id
1 'polypeptide(L)'
;MAKILHLAAAVLAVLTLAAAPLAAQMGPSLMGRTVTLKVLTYDDRNAPLYESASHSAKVTDATEFGLRREGVQNDIDVVPILIDVEASRIEFDYSIAEPGELAEAKFNGYVLDFGGDCNLFWGARVDRDFSTFPMTENRIFFDKGTLYVDVSGMTFDRESRFAIDLDLSGCGTA
;
A
#
# COMPACT_ATOMS: atom_id res chain seq x y z
N MET A 1 79.01 27.12 -29.34
CA MET A 1 78.62 25.91 -28.57
C MET A 1 77.16 26.05 -28.19
N ALA A 2 76.37 25.01 -28.47
CA ALA A 2 74.92 24.98 -28.38
C ALA A 2 74.39 24.76 -26.95
N LYS A 3 73.16 25.22 -26.67
CA LYS A 3 71.97 24.40 -26.31
C LYS A 3 70.79 25.31 -25.90
N ILE A 4 69.72 25.42 -26.72
CA ILE A 4 68.43 24.67 -26.69
C ILE A 4 67.52 25.16 -25.53
N LEU A 5 66.43 25.93 -25.71
CA LEU A 5 65.13 25.78 -26.42
C LEU A 5 63.97 25.44 -25.43
N HIS A 6 62.75 25.91 -25.78
CA HIS A 6 61.37 25.53 -25.38
C HIS A 6 60.64 26.59 -24.52
N LEU A 7 59.67 27.37 -25.04
CA LEU A 7 58.26 27.05 -25.43
C LEU A 7 57.44 26.52 -24.23
N ALA A 8 56.16 26.82 -23.95
CA ALA A 8 55.01 27.38 -24.66
C ALA A 8 53.94 27.79 -23.60
N ALA A 9 53.16 28.86 -23.81
CA ALA A 9 51.73 28.88 -24.20
C ALA A 9 50.67 28.52 -23.12
N ALA A 10 49.77 29.50 -22.95
CA ALA A 10 48.38 29.55 -22.47
C ALA A 10 47.60 28.26 -22.17
N VAL A 11 46.62 28.36 -21.25
CA VAL A 11 45.16 28.24 -21.54
C VAL A 11 44.34 28.57 -20.29
N LEU A 12 43.33 29.42 -20.49
CA LEU A 12 42.28 29.84 -19.58
C LEU A 12 41.25 28.71 -19.43
N ALA A 13 40.94 28.26 -18.21
CA ALA A 13 39.87 27.29 -17.95
C ALA A 13 38.85 27.89 -16.96
N VAL A 14 37.72 28.33 -17.51
CA VAL A 14 36.52 28.73 -16.75
C VAL A 14 35.80 27.46 -16.32
N LEU A 15 35.79 27.16 -15.01
CA LEU A 15 34.94 26.13 -14.43
C LEU A 15 33.50 26.64 -14.34
N THR A 16 32.67 26.33 -15.33
CA THR A 16 31.21 26.38 -15.18
C THR A 16 30.74 25.16 -14.40
N LEU A 17 30.52 25.33 -13.09
CA LEU A 17 29.84 24.33 -12.26
C LEU A 17 28.38 24.23 -12.73
N ALA A 18 28.05 23.18 -13.48
CA ALA A 18 26.67 22.87 -13.83
C ALA A 18 25.93 22.43 -12.56
N ALA A 19 25.05 23.30 -12.05
CA ALA A 19 24.04 22.94 -11.07
C ALA A 19 22.98 22.09 -11.80
N ALA A 20 23.19 20.77 -11.87
CA ALA A 20 22.12 19.85 -12.21
C ALA A 20 21.10 19.89 -11.07
N PRO A 21 19.80 20.12 -11.34
CA PRO A 21 18.80 19.94 -10.32
C PRO A 21 18.82 18.46 -9.93
N LEU A 22 19.13 18.16 -8.66
CA LEU A 22 18.69 16.91 -8.05
C LEU A 22 17.16 16.97 -8.02
N ALA A 23 16.53 16.63 -9.14
CA ALA A 23 15.21 16.03 -9.07
C ALA A 23 15.43 14.74 -8.28
N ALA A 24 15.09 14.76 -7.00
CA ALA A 24 14.96 13.55 -6.21
C ALA A 24 14.13 12.60 -7.08
N GLN A 25 14.75 11.52 -7.56
CA GLN A 25 14.01 10.41 -8.13
C GLN A 25 13.27 9.80 -6.96
N MET A 26 12.11 10.38 -6.64
CA MET A 26 11.17 9.76 -5.73
C MET A 26 10.86 8.42 -6.36
N GLY A 27 11.18 7.35 -5.62
CA GLY A 27 10.81 6.01 -6.02
C GLY A 27 9.28 5.91 -6.20
N PRO A 28 8.81 4.81 -6.77
CA PRO A 28 7.39 4.52 -6.86
C PRO A 28 6.66 4.79 -5.54
N SER A 29 5.51 5.46 -5.61
CA SER A 29 4.74 5.86 -4.42
C SER A 29 3.24 5.79 -4.67
N LEU A 30 2.49 5.46 -3.61
CA LEU A 30 1.03 5.54 -3.59
C LEU A 30 0.51 6.95 -3.32
N MET A 31 1.36 7.88 -2.86
CA MET A 31 0.93 9.23 -2.49
C MET A 31 0.18 9.93 -3.63
N GLY A 32 -1.00 10.45 -3.30
CA GLY A 32 -1.88 11.14 -4.23
C GLY A 32 -2.66 10.22 -5.19
N ARG A 33 -2.48 8.90 -5.15
CA ARG A 33 -3.35 7.97 -5.88
C ARG A 33 -4.74 7.92 -5.24
N THR A 34 -5.75 7.62 -6.06
CA THR A 34 -7.06 7.24 -5.53
C THR A 34 -7.04 5.74 -5.24
N VAL A 35 -7.47 5.37 -4.05
CA VAL A 35 -7.70 3.98 -3.63
C VAL A 35 -9.19 3.81 -3.35
N THR A 36 -9.76 2.70 -3.82
CA THR A 36 -11.13 2.28 -3.54
C THR A 36 -11.10 1.03 -2.67
N LEU A 37 -11.60 1.15 -1.45
CA LEU A 37 -11.72 0.10 -0.47
C LEU A 37 -13.11 -0.53 -0.51
N LYS A 38 -13.17 -1.86 -0.41
CA LYS A 38 -14.37 -2.62 -0.02
C LYS A 38 -14.03 -3.78 0.89
N VAL A 39 -15.00 -4.19 1.71
CA VAL A 39 -14.98 -5.44 2.47
C VAL A 39 -15.79 -6.48 1.71
N LEU A 40 -15.21 -7.66 1.55
CA LEU A 40 -15.80 -8.74 0.77
C LEU A 40 -15.62 -10.07 1.50
N THR A 41 -16.69 -10.86 1.58
CA THR A 41 -16.69 -12.21 2.14
C THR A 41 -17.36 -13.17 1.16
N TYR A 42 -16.71 -14.26 0.77
CA TYR A 42 -17.30 -15.27 -0.12
C TYR A 42 -16.72 -16.68 0.06
N ASP A 43 -17.56 -17.68 -0.20
CA ASP A 43 -17.15 -19.04 -0.57
C ASP A 43 -17.23 -19.30 -2.08
N ASP A 44 -18.11 -18.56 -2.76
CA ASP A 44 -18.23 -18.46 -4.22
C ASP A 44 -18.21 -16.99 -4.61
N ARG A 45 -17.23 -16.59 -5.42
CA ARG A 45 -17.05 -15.20 -5.86
C ARG A 45 -18.26 -14.66 -6.61
N ASN A 46 -19.07 -15.51 -7.24
CA ASN A 46 -20.27 -15.11 -7.97
C ASN A 46 -21.52 -14.99 -7.09
N ALA A 47 -21.43 -15.41 -5.82
CA ALA A 47 -22.49 -15.29 -4.83
C ALA A 47 -21.88 -14.91 -3.46
N PRO A 48 -21.44 -13.65 -3.28
CA PRO A 48 -20.82 -13.20 -2.03
C PRO A 48 -21.76 -13.37 -0.83
N LEU A 49 -21.17 -13.73 0.32
CA LEU A 49 -21.87 -13.73 1.60
C LEU A 49 -22.02 -12.31 2.16
N TYR A 50 -21.04 -11.45 1.88
CA TYR A 50 -21.06 -10.05 2.24
C TYR A 50 -20.32 -9.22 1.19
N GLU A 51 -20.89 -8.08 0.80
CA GLU A 51 -20.18 -7.04 0.04
C GLU A 51 -20.57 -5.66 0.61
N SER A 52 -19.57 -4.89 1.04
CA SER A 52 -19.76 -3.54 1.59
C SER A 52 -20.05 -2.50 0.50
N ALA A 53 -20.38 -1.28 0.91
CA ALA A 53 -20.24 -0.14 0.01
C ALA A 53 -18.78 0.05 -0.41
N SER A 54 -18.55 0.66 -1.57
CA SER A 54 -17.21 1.07 -2.01
C SER A 54 -16.87 2.45 -1.44
N HIS A 55 -15.69 2.57 -0.84
CA HIS A 55 -15.19 3.81 -0.25
C HIS A 55 -13.95 4.26 -1.02
N SER A 56 -13.98 5.45 -1.62
CA SER A 56 -12.82 5.98 -2.35
C SER A 56 -12.20 7.14 -1.59
N ALA A 57 -10.88 7.10 -1.43
CA ALA A 57 -10.09 8.17 -0.83
C ALA A 57 -8.84 8.44 -1.67
N LYS A 58 -8.30 9.65 -1.54
CA LYS A 58 -6.98 9.99 -2.08
C LYS A 58 -5.95 9.71 -0.99
N VAL A 59 -4.86 9.04 -1.35
CA VAL A 59 -3.74 8.75 -0.45
C VAL A 59 -3.04 10.05 -0.05
N THR A 60 -2.96 10.30 1.25
CA THR A 60 -2.41 11.48 1.91
C THR A 60 -1.55 11.09 3.12
N ASP A 61 -1.06 12.06 3.88
CA ASP A 61 -0.30 11.80 5.13
C ASP A 61 -1.24 11.57 6.34
N ALA A 62 -2.50 11.21 6.11
CA ALA A 62 -3.51 11.03 7.14
C ALA A 62 -4.41 9.84 6.78
N THR A 63 -4.83 9.09 7.79
CA THR A 63 -5.66 7.88 7.64
C THR A 63 -6.82 8.03 6.65
N GLU A 64 -6.80 7.22 5.60
CA GLU A 64 -7.79 7.28 4.51
C GLU A 64 -9.16 6.72 4.89
N PHE A 65 -9.20 5.67 5.70
CA PHE A 65 -10.45 4.96 5.98
C PHE A 65 -10.67 4.70 7.46
N GLY A 66 -11.87 5.00 7.94
CA GLY A 66 -12.37 4.60 9.25
C GLY A 66 -13.69 3.88 9.11
N LEU A 67 -13.64 2.60 8.74
CA LEU A 67 -14.84 1.80 8.50
C LEU A 67 -15.63 1.61 9.80
N ARG A 68 -16.95 1.62 9.65
CA ARG A 68 -17.92 1.33 10.70
C ARG A 68 -18.77 0.15 10.25
N ARG A 69 -19.66 -0.32 11.11
CA ARG A 69 -20.72 -1.25 10.70
C ARG A 69 -21.53 -0.64 9.56
N GLU A 70 -21.85 -1.44 8.56
CA GLU A 70 -22.58 -1.02 7.36
C GLU A 70 -23.93 -1.73 7.20
N GLY A 71 -24.22 -2.69 8.08
CA GLY A 71 -25.47 -3.44 8.10
C GLY A 71 -25.23 -4.91 7.77
N VAL A 72 -26.02 -5.76 8.41
CA VAL A 72 -25.86 -7.22 8.38
C VAL A 72 -26.34 -7.80 7.05
N GLN A 73 -25.53 -8.68 6.45
CA GLN A 73 -25.89 -9.54 5.31
C GLN A 73 -25.41 -10.97 5.64
N ASN A 74 -26.30 -11.96 5.55
CA ASN A 74 -25.98 -13.35 5.89
C ASN A 74 -25.26 -13.51 7.25
N ASP A 75 -25.76 -12.82 8.28
CA ASP A 75 -25.19 -12.78 9.64
C ASP A 75 -23.76 -12.18 9.76
N ILE A 76 -23.26 -11.55 8.70
CA ILE A 76 -21.95 -10.87 8.65
C ILE A 76 -22.18 -9.35 8.54
N ASP A 77 -21.34 -8.57 9.22
CA ASP A 77 -21.27 -7.10 9.08
C ASP A 77 -19.80 -6.68 9.10
N VAL A 78 -19.52 -5.45 8.64
CA VAL A 78 -18.18 -4.86 8.74
C VAL A 78 -17.78 -4.72 10.21
N VAL A 79 -16.63 -5.29 10.55
CA VAL A 79 -15.93 -4.99 11.79
C VAL A 79 -15.29 -3.61 11.65
N PRO A 80 -15.56 -2.65 12.57
CA PRO A 80 -14.93 -1.34 12.53
C PRO A 80 -13.40 -1.43 12.51
N ILE A 81 -12.75 -0.65 11.64
CA ILE A 81 -11.29 -0.67 11.48
C ILE A 81 -10.81 0.66 10.93
N LEU A 82 -9.60 1.07 11.31
CA LEU A 82 -8.85 2.15 10.68
C LEU A 82 -7.87 1.57 9.66
N ILE A 83 -7.83 2.14 8.46
CA ILE A 83 -6.88 1.77 7.42
C ILE A 83 -6.19 3.03 6.92
N ASP A 84 -4.87 3.05 7.08
CA ASP A 84 -3.98 4.13 6.67
C ASP A 84 -3.12 3.66 5.51
N VAL A 85 -3.12 4.40 4.41
CA VAL A 85 -2.36 4.07 3.21
C VAL A 85 -1.23 5.09 3.10
N GLU A 86 -0.01 4.65 3.31
CA GLU A 86 1.17 5.49 3.16
C GLU A 86 1.79 5.36 1.75
N ALA A 87 2.94 6.00 1.54
CA ALA A 87 3.67 6.00 0.28
C ALA A 87 3.98 4.60 -0.27
N SER A 88 4.25 3.62 0.58
CA SER A 88 4.59 2.23 0.19
C SER A 88 4.24 1.21 1.29
N ARG A 89 3.26 1.54 2.13
CA ARG A 89 2.86 0.75 3.29
C ARG A 89 1.36 0.94 3.51
N ILE A 90 0.69 -0.07 4.04
CA ILE A 90 -0.70 0.05 4.48
C ILE A 90 -0.79 -0.48 5.90
N GLU A 91 -1.34 0.32 6.80
CA GLU A 91 -1.58 -0.05 8.19
C GLU A 91 -3.07 -0.33 8.43
N PHE A 92 -3.33 -1.34 9.24
CA PHE A 92 -4.66 -1.80 9.62
C PHE A 92 -4.73 -1.84 11.15
N ASP A 93 -5.72 -1.18 11.75
CA ASP A 93 -5.85 -1.03 13.20
C ASP A 93 -7.29 -1.26 13.69
N TYR A 94 -7.47 -2.28 14.53
CA TYR A 94 -8.73 -2.66 15.15
C TYR A 94 -9.02 -1.90 16.47
N SER A 95 -8.25 -0.87 16.81
CA SER A 95 -8.40 -0.10 18.07
C SER A 95 -9.80 0.47 18.30
N ILE A 96 -10.57 0.71 17.23
CA ILE A 96 -11.95 1.23 17.29
C ILE A 96 -13.02 0.14 17.33
N ALA A 97 -12.64 -1.13 17.32
CA ALA A 97 -13.55 -2.28 17.32
C ALA A 97 -13.80 -2.82 18.74
N GLU A 98 -14.90 -3.56 18.89
CA GLU A 98 -15.05 -4.47 20.04
C GLU A 98 -14.34 -5.79 19.71
N PRO A 99 -13.55 -6.38 20.62
CA PRO A 99 -12.86 -7.65 20.39
C PRO A 99 -13.78 -8.75 19.88
N GLY A 100 -13.28 -9.60 18.98
CA GLY A 100 -14.10 -10.63 18.36
C GLY A 100 -13.35 -11.51 17.38
N GLU A 101 -14.12 -12.23 16.58
CA GLU A 101 -13.64 -13.14 15.55
C GLU A 101 -14.20 -12.70 14.19
N LEU A 102 -13.35 -12.75 13.17
CA LEU A 102 -13.72 -12.44 11.80
C LEU A 102 -14.29 -13.70 11.14
N ALA A 103 -15.39 -13.54 10.40
CA ALA A 103 -16.09 -14.64 9.76
C ALA A 103 -15.16 -15.57 8.96
N GLU A 104 -15.38 -16.87 9.08
CA GLU A 104 -14.69 -17.89 8.30
C GLU A 104 -15.36 -18.06 6.92
N ALA A 105 -14.57 -18.05 5.86
CA ALA A 105 -14.97 -18.21 4.46
C ALA A 105 -13.74 -18.51 3.60
N LYS A 106 -13.90 -18.86 2.32
CA LYS A 106 -12.74 -18.98 1.40
C LYS A 106 -11.98 -17.66 1.20
N PHE A 107 -12.67 -16.54 1.29
CA PHE A 107 -12.08 -15.21 1.41
C PHE A 107 -12.96 -14.38 2.34
N ASN A 108 -12.34 -13.71 3.31
CA ASN A 108 -12.99 -12.68 4.10
C ASN A 108 -11.98 -11.58 4.38
N GLY A 109 -12.17 -10.39 3.80
CA GLY A 109 -11.30 -9.27 4.13
C GLY A 109 -11.39 -8.07 3.21
N TYR A 110 -10.26 -7.40 3.06
CA TYR A 110 -10.17 -6.08 2.47
C TYR A 110 -9.71 -6.17 1.01
N VAL A 111 -10.39 -5.45 0.13
CA VAL A 111 -10.03 -5.31 -1.28
C VAL A 111 -9.75 -3.84 -1.53
N LEU A 112 -8.49 -3.52 -1.84
CA LEU A 112 -8.02 -2.16 -2.11
C LEU A 112 -7.65 -2.05 -3.58
N ASP A 113 -8.48 -1.35 -4.35
CA ASP A 113 -8.27 -1.10 -5.77
C ASP A 113 -7.66 0.29 -5.99
N PHE A 114 -6.42 0.31 -6.47
CA PHE A 114 -5.67 1.53 -6.81
C PHE A 114 -5.84 1.93 -8.28
N GLY A 115 -6.66 1.18 -9.02
CA GLY A 115 -6.93 1.37 -10.43
C GLY A 115 -5.74 1.11 -11.34
N GLY A 116 -6.00 1.23 -12.64
CA GLY A 116 -5.00 1.11 -13.70
C GLY A 116 -4.82 -0.31 -14.24
N ASP A 117 -4.37 -0.38 -15.49
CA ASP A 117 -4.18 -1.65 -16.21
C ASP A 117 -2.77 -2.23 -16.05
N CYS A 118 -1.89 -1.57 -15.32
CA CYS A 118 -0.51 -2.01 -15.12
C CYS A 118 -0.33 -2.67 -13.75
N ASN A 119 0.65 -3.57 -13.66
CA ASN A 119 0.97 -4.26 -12.41
C ASN A 119 1.61 -3.27 -11.44
N LEU A 120 0.82 -2.74 -10.50
CA LEU A 120 1.29 -1.72 -9.53
C LEU A 120 2.23 -2.32 -8.48
N PHE A 121 2.05 -3.59 -8.15
CA PHE A 121 2.76 -4.29 -7.07
C PHE A 121 3.69 -5.35 -7.64
N TRP A 122 4.95 -5.36 -7.17
CA TRP A 122 5.90 -6.45 -7.36
C TRP A 122 5.88 -7.44 -6.19
N GLY A 123 5.43 -7.00 -5.01
CA GLY A 123 5.29 -7.85 -3.85
C GLY A 123 4.73 -7.13 -2.63
N ALA A 124 4.47 -7.90 -1.58
CA ALA A 124 4.13 -7.44 -0.24
C ALA A 124 4.95 -8.20 0.79
N ARG A 125 5.18 -7.57 1.94
CA ARG A 125 5.71 -8.20 3.15
C ARG A 125 4.93 -7.69 4.35
N VAL A 126 4.72 -8.55 5.34
CA VAL A 126 4.14 -8.11 6.62
C VAL A 126 5.26 -7.52 7.47
N ASP A 127 5.07 -6.32 8.01
CA ASP A 127 5.97 -5.77 9.03
C ASP A 127 5.69 -6.46 10.36
N ARG A 128 6.53 -7.45 10.70
CA ARG A 128 6.37 -8.27 11.90
C ARG A 128 6.74 -7.55 13.20
N ASP A 129 7.52 -6.48 13.11
CA ASP A 129 7.93 -5.72 14.30
C ASP A 129 6.81 -4.75 14.72
N PHE A 130 6.04 -4.25 13.75
CA PHE A 130 4.85 -3.44 14.01
C PHE A 130 3.60 -4.26 14.38
N SER A 131 3.43 -5.44 13.74
CA SER A 131 2.19 -6.20 13.78
C SER A 131 2.01 -7.02 15.06
N THR A 132 0.83 -6.91 15.65
CA THR A 132 0.36 -7.76 16.77
C THR A 132 -0.67 -8.78 16.28
N PHE A 133 -1.37 -8.47 15.19
CA PHE A 133 -2.31 -9.35 14.52
C PHE A 133 -1.56 -10.41 13.69
N PRO A 134 -1.96 -11.69 13.69
CA PRO A 134 -1.19 -12.80 13.14
C PRO A 134 -1.28 -12.91 11.60
N MET A 135 -1.10 -11.79 10.90
CA MET A 135 -1.10 -11.71 9.45
C MET A 135 0.15 -12.37 8.85
N THR A 136 0.00 -13.03 7.70
CA THR A 136 1.07 -13.72 6.98
C THR A 136 1.00 -13.42 5.48
N GLU A 137 2.14 -13.46 4.80
CA GLU A 137 2.25 -13.04 3.40
C GLU A 137 1.42 -13.90 2.44
N ASN A 138 1.14 -15.17 2.76
CA ASN A 138 0.30 -16.06 1.95
C ASN A 138 -1.19 -15.69 1.96
N ARG A 139 -1.61 -14.73 2.79
CA ARG A 139 -2.98 -14.18 2.83
C ARG A 139 -3.10 -12.85 2.07
N ILE A 140 -2.00 -12.43 1.46
CA ILE A 140 -1.91 -11.20 0.67
C ILE A 140 -1.68 -11.60 -0.78
N PHE A 141 -2.54 -11.14 -1.67
CA PHE A 141 -2.39 -11.39 -3.09
C PHE A 141 -2.84 -10.19 -3.91
N PHE A 142 -2.39 -10.16 -5.16
CA PHE A 142 -2.59 -9.04 -6.05
C PHE A 142 -3.20 -9.52 -7.37
N ASP A 143 -4.08 -8.71 -7.92
CA ASP A 143 -4.53 -8.82 -9.31
C ASP A 143 -4.46 -7.42 -9.93
N LYS A 144 -3.51 -7.22 -10.85
CA LYS A 144 -3.21 -5.93 -11.49
C LYS A 144 -2.96 -4.80 -10.47
N GLY A 145 -3.86 -3.83 -10.38
CA GLY A 145 -3.83 -2.69 -9.44
C GLY A 145 -4.62 -2.92 -8.15
N THR A 146 -5.12 -4.14 -7.92
CA THR A 146 -5.92 -4.48 -6.74
C THR A 146 -5.14 -5.36 -5.76
N LEU A 147 -5.10 -4.93 -4.50
CA LEU A 147 -4.58 -5.68 -3.36
C LEU A 147 -5.74 -6.37 -2.63
N TYR A 148 -5.57 -7.64 -2.31
CA TYR A 148 -6.49 -8.44 -1.50
C TYR A 148 -5.79 -8.86 -0.22
N VAL A 149 -6.43 -8.63 0.91
CA VAL A 149 -5.95 -8.98 2.26
C VAL A 149 -6.99 -9.86 2.93
N ASP A 150 -6.68 -11.15 3.05
CA ASP A 150 -7.57 -12.14 3.67
C ASP A 150 -7.32 -12.25 5.18
N VAL A 151 -8.36 -11.97 5.95
CA VAL A 151 -8.37 -12.03 7.43
C VAL A 151 -9.32 -13.11 7.95
N SER A 152 -9.75 -14.04 7.08
CA SER A 152 -10.73 -15.05 7.43
C SER A 152 -10.35 -15.92 8.62
N GLY A 153 -11.31 -16.08 9.55
CA GLY A 153 -11.19 -16.93 10.75
C GLY A 153 -10.22 -16.40 11.80
N MET A 154 -9.76 -15.15 11.69
CA MET A 154 -8.82 -14.58 12.65
C MET A 154 -9.55 -13.91 13.83
N THR A 155 -8.98 -14.04 15.02
CA THR A 155 -9.41 -13.31 16.22
C THR A 155 -8.66 -11.99 16.33
N PHE A 156 -9.35 -10.93 16.75
CA PHE A 156 -8.78 -9.61 16.99
C PHE A 156 -9.25 -9.04 18.34
N ASP A 157 -8.47 -8.09 18.84
CA ASP A 157 -8.80 -7.23 19.97
C ASP A 157 -8.44 -5.77 19.62
N ARG A 158 -8.50 -4.86 20.61
CA ARG A 158 -8.19 -3.44 20.41
C ARG A 158 -6.70 -3.14 20.27
N GLU A 159 -5.82 -4.09 20.55
CA GLU A 159 -4.37 -3.96 20.33
C GLU A 159 -3.94 -4.57 18.99
N SER A 160 -4.86 -5.27 18.33
CA SER A 160 -4.62 -5.94 17.06
C SER A 160 -4.42 -4.92 15.93
N ARG A 161 -3.22 -4.94 15.38
CA ARG A 161 -2.82 -4.15 14.22
C ARG A 161 -1.86 -4.95 13.35
N PHE A 162 -1.81 -4.61 12.07
CA PHE A 162 -0.78 -5.11 11.18
C PHE A 162 -0.47 -4.10 10.08
N ALA A 163 0.74 -4.21 9.53
CA ALA A 163 1.15 -3.40 8.40
C ALA A 163 1.70 -4.27 7.28
N ILE A 164 1.41 -3.83 6.05
CA ILE A 164 1.87 -4.46 4.81
C ILE A 164 2.77 -3.47 4.10
N ASP A 165 4.06 -3.78 4.02
CA ASP A 165 5.01 -3.05 3.19
C ASP A 165 4.89 -3.53 1.74
N LEU A 166 4.85 -2.59 0.81
CA LEU A 166 4.59 -2.84 -0.61
C LEU A 166 5.83 -2.55 -1.45
N ASP A 167 6.19 -3.51 -2.29
CA ASP A 167 7.16 -3.31 -3.35
C ASP A 167 6.43 -2.81 -4.60
N LEU A 168 6.67 -1.57 -4.97
CA LEU A 168 5.90 -0.85 -6.00
C LEU A 168 6.68 -0.80 -7.32
N SER A 169 5.99 -1.07 -8.42
CA SER A 169 6.61 -1.21 -9.75
C SER A 169 6.93 0.11 -10.46
N GLY A 170 6.43 1.24 -9.96
CA GLY A 170 6.60 2.54 -10.60
C GLY A 170 5.68 2.80 -11.78
N CYS A 171 4.58 2.04 -11.89
CA CYS A 171 3.44 2.45 -12.71
C CYS A 171 3.18 3.95 -12.55
N GLY A 172 3.36 4.73 -13.62
CA GLY A 172 3.11 6.17 -13.58
C GLY A 172 1.65 6.45 -13.23
N THR A 173 1.38 7.61 -12.63
CA THR A 173 0.02 8.14 -12.64
C THR A 173 -0.33 8.47 -14.08
N ALA A 174 -1.34 7.81 -14.65
CA ALA A 174 -1.89 8.21 -15.95
C ALA A 174 -2.45 9.64 -15.87
#